data_AF-A0A662SA04-F1
#
_entry.id   AF-A0A662SA04-F1
#
_cell.length_a   1.000
_cell.length_b   1.000
_cell.length_c   1.000
_cell.angle_alpha   90.00
_cell.angle_beta   90.00
_cell.angle_gamma   90.00
#
_symmetry.space_group_name_H-M   'P 1'
#
loop_
_entity.id
_entity.type
_entity.pdbx_description
1 polymer ?
#
loop_
_entity_poly.entity_id
_entity_poly.type
_entity_poly.pdbx_seq_one_letter_code
_entity_poly.pdbx_strand_id
1 'polypeptide(L)'
;MKGKVFENEVKKYLESLGFYVVMNKASRFPDIVIFDGRSNPPFNVAIVECKAHKPMDEEIRTVRFFCETHKVPGYIAYLSGGSIKFLRVYPD
;
A
#
# COMPACT_ATOMS: atom_id res chain seq x y z
N MET A 1 -3.19 -18.08 3.59
CA MET A 1 -4.42 -17.65 4.32
C MET A 1 -4.20 -16.39 5.16
N LYS A 2 -3.13 -16.27 5.96
CA LYS A 2 -2.90 -15.09 6.83
C LYS A 2 -2.68 -13.76 6.08
N GLY A 3 -1.95 -13.76 4.96
CA GLY A 3 -1.71 -12.56 4.15
C GLY A 3 -2.99 -11.93 3.60
N LYS A 4 -3.85 -12.75 2.98
CA LYS A 4 -5.15 -12.32 2.44
C LYS A 4 -6.09 -11.71 3.49
N VAL A 5 -6.02 -12.15 4.75
CA VAL A 5 -6.81 -11.53 5.83
C VAL A 5 -6.31 -10.11 6.09
N PHE A 6 -4.99 -9.95 6.25
CA PHE A 6 -4.36 -8.65 6.47
C PHE A 6 -4.59 -7.67 5.32
N GLU A 7 -4.43 -8.11 4.06
CA GLU A 7 -4.74 -7.27 2.88
C GLU A 7 -6.19 -6.76 2.89
N ASN A 8 -7.15 -7.61 3.27
CA ASN A 8 -8.56 -7.19 3.39
C ASN A 8 -8.80 -6.21 4.54
N GLU A 9 -8.07 -6.33 5.65
CA GLU A 9 -8.13 -5.35 6.75
C GLU A 9 -7.56 -4.00 6.31
N VAL A 10 -6.41 -4.00 5.63
CA VAL A 10 -5.80 -2.79 5.04
C VAL A 10 -6.76 -2.15 4.03
N LYS A 11 -7.40 -2.94 3.16
CA LYS A 11 -8.43 -2.46 2.24
C LYS A 11 -9.55 -1.74 2.97
N LYS A 12 -10.17 -2.39 3.96
CA LYS A 12 -11.29 -1.80 4.73
C LYS A 12 -10.88 -0.52 5.44
N TYR A 13 -9.66 -0.47 5.98
CA TYR A 13 -9.10 0.72 6.61
C TYR A 13 -8.93 1.87 5.61
N LEU A 14 -8.36 1.62 4.43
CA LEU A 14 -8.18 2.64 3.40
C LEU A 14 -9.54 3.14 2.84
N GLU A 15 -10.49 2.23 2.64
CA GLU A 15 -11.86 2.59 2.23
C GLU A 15 -12.57 3.44 3.28
N SER A 16 -12.38 3.18 4.58
CA SER A 16 -12.98 3.99 5.65
C SER A 16 -12.40 5.40 5.73
N LEU A 17 -11.17 5.60 5.24
CA LEU A 17 -10.55 6.91 5.07
C LEU A 17 -11.02 7.65 3.80
N GLY A 18 -11.85 7.02 2.97
CA GLY A 18 -12.43 7.60 1.75
C GLY A 18 -11.59 7.39 0.48
N PHE A 19 -10.61 6.48 0.50
CA PHE A 19 -9.89 6.10 -0.72
C PHE A 19 -10.70 5.09 -1.53
N TYR A 20 -10.60 5.16 -2.86
CA TYR A 20 -11.02 4.06 -3.72
C TYR A 20 -9.89 3.04 -3.81
N VAL A 21 -10.18 1.77 -3.53
CA VAL A 21 -9.15 0.73 -3.33
C VAL A 21 -9.33 -0.41 -4.34
N VAL A 22 -8.27 -0.71 -5.08
CA VAL A 22 -8.20 -1.84 -6.02
C VAL A 22 -7.17 -2.85 -5.50
N MET A 23 -7.59 -4.10 -5.29
CA MET A 23 -6.69 -5.18 -4.86
C MET A 23 -6.23 -6.04 -6.03
N ASN A 24 -4.95 -6.39 -6.03
CA ASN A 24 -4.36 -7.32 -6.99
C ASN A 24 -4.48 -8.77 -6.48
N LYS A 25 -5.48 -9.50 -6.98
CA LYS A 25 -5.75 -10.88 -6.54
C LYS A 25 -4.77 -11.93 -7.05
N ALA A 26 -3.83 -11.56 -7.92
CA ALA A 26 -2.89 -12.49 -8.57
C ALA A 26 -1.57 -12.67 -7.81
N SER A 27 -1.46 -12.17 -6.57
CA SER A 27 -0.19 -12.09 -5.81
C SER A 27 0.93 -11.41 -6.61
N ARG A 28 0.56 -10.43 -7.44
CA ARG A 28 1.51 -9.64 -8.21
C ARG A 28 1.71 -8.31 -7.50
N PHE A 29 2.90 -7.75 -7.65
CA PHE A 29 3.20 -6.42 -7.16
C PHE A 29 2.47 -5.36 -8.00
N PRO A 30 1.88 -4.30 -7.39
CA PRO A 30 1.64 -4.14 -5.95
C PRO A 30 0.39 -4.89 -5.48
N ASP A 31 0.30 -5.17 -4.18
CA ASP A 31 -0.89 -5.78 -3.56
C ASP A 31 -2.15 -4.89 -3.71
N ILE A 32 -2.00 -3.59 -3.50
CA ILE A 32 -3.10 -2.61 -3.50
C ILE A 32 -2.71 -1.37 -4.30
N VAL A 33 -3.66 -0.84 -5.06
CA VAL A 33 -3.63 0.50 -5.66
C VAL A 33 -4.76 1.33 -5.05
N ILE A 34 -4.45 2.54 -4.60
CA ILE A 34 -5.42 3.49 -4.06
C ILE A 34 -5.52 4.75 -4.92
N PHE A 35 -6.73 5.31 -4.95
CA PHE A 35 -7.03 6.58 -5.61
C PHE A 35 -7.66 7.51 -4.59
N ASP A 36 -7.10 8.71 -4.46
CA ASP A 36 -7.78 9.80 -3.75
C ASP A 36 -8.73 10.53 -4.71
N GLY A 37 -10.03 10.25 -4.58
CA GLY A 37 -11.07 10.91 -5.35
C GLY A 37 -11.34 12.35 -4.90
N ARG A 38 -10.70 12.81 -3.80
CA ARG A 38 -10.90 14.15 -3.23
C ARG A 38 -9.82 15.14 -3.64
N SER A 39 -8.68 14.66 -4.17
CA SER A 39 -7.57 15.52 -4.58
C SER A 39 -7.80 16.16 -5.96
N ASN A 40 -7.27 17.38 -6.13
CA ASN A 40 -7.29 18.16 -7.37
C ASN A 40 -5.84 18.54 -7.74
N PRO A 41 -5.26 18.16 -8.90
CA PRO A 41 -5.86 17.49 -10.08
C PRO A 41 -6.37 16.07 -9.78
N PRO A 42 -7.27 15.53 -10.64
CA PRO A 42 -8.12 14.42 -10.28
C PRO A 42 -7.32 13.12 -10.23
N PHE A 43 -7.43 12.43 -9.09
CA PHE A 43 -6.83 11.12 -8.82
C PHE A 43 -5.33 11.13 -8.55
N ASN A 44 -4.95 11.46 -7.31
CA ASN A 44 -3.66 11.00 -6.81
C ASN A 44 -3.70 9.48 -6.66
N VAL A 45 -2.85 8.79 -7.42
CA VAL A 45 -2.67 7.35 -7.34
C VAL A 45 -1.51 7.06 -6.39
N ALA A 46 -1.67 6.06 -5.54
CA ALA A 46 -0.56 5.48 -4.80
C ALA A 46 -0.66 3.96 -4.78
N ILE A 47 0.46 3.29 -4.59
CA ILE A 47 0.51 1.86 -4.37
C ILE A 47 0.74 1.55 -2.88
N VAL A 48 0.22 0.41 -2.44
CA VAL A 48 0.41 -0.09 -1.08
C VAL A 48 0.78 -1.57 -1.16
N GLU A 49 1.95 -1.90 -0.63
CA GLU A 49 2.39 -3.28 -0.43
C GLU A 49 2.05 -3.71 1.01
N CYS A 50 1.54 -4.92 1.21
CA CYS A 50 1.07 -5.39 2.51
C CYS A 50 2.03 -6.43 3.12
N LYS A 51 2.52 -6.18 4.34
CA LYS A 51 3.36 -7.11 5.11
C LYS A 51 2.76 -7.39 6.49
N ALA A 52 2.48 -8.65 6.82
CA ALA A 52 1.96 -9.02 8.14
C ALA A 52 3.03 -9.00 9.27
N HIS A 53 4.18 -8.38 8.98
CA HIS A 53 5.35 -8.22 9.84
C HIS A 53 6.01 -6.86 9.54
N LYS A 54 6.90 -6.39 10.43
CA LYS A 54 7.68 -5.17 10.18
C LYS A 54 8.51 -5.33 8.90
N PRO A 55 8.45 -4.39 7.94
CA PRO A 55 9.12 -4.55 6.66
C PRO A 55 10.64 -4.60 6.82
N MET A 56 11.26 -5.44 6.00
CA MET A 56 12.71 -5.59 5.89
C MET A 56 13.27 -4.65 4.83
N ASP A 57 14.56 -4.33 4.91
CA ASP A 57 15.22 -3.39 3.99
C ASP A 57 15.09 -3.80 2.51
N GLU A 58 15.10 -5.10 2.21
CA GLU A 58 14.92 -5.60 0.84
C GLU A 58 13.51 -5.36 0.30
N GLU A 59 12.49 -5.50 1.13
CA GLU A 59 11.10 -5.22 0.77
C GLU A 59 10.92 -3.71 0.50
N ILE A 60 11.54 -2.87 1.35
CA ILE A 60 11.56 -1.41 1.18
C ILE A 60 12.26 -1.02 -0.13
N ARG A 61 13.42 -1.61 -0.42
CA ARG A 61 14.16 -1.36 -1.67
C ARG A 61 13.35 -1.76 -2.90
N THR A 62 12.64 -2.89 -2.86
CA THR A 62 11.82 -3.37 -3.97
C THR A 62 10.66 -2.42 -4.27
N VAL A 63 9.94 -2.00 -3.22
CA VAL A 63 8.85 -1.01 -3.36
C VAL A 63 9.40 0.32 -3.88
N ARG A 64 10.51 0.80 -3.32
CA ARG A 64 11.16 2.06 -3.73
C ARG A 64 11.55 2.02 -5.21
N PHE A 65 12.22 0.96 -5.65
CA PHE A 65 12.64 0.80 -7.04
C PHE A 65 11.46 0.92 -8.01
N PHE A 66 10.35 0.24 -7.73
CA PHE A 66 9.15 0.36 -8.54
C PHE A 66 8.59 1.79 -8.54
N CYS A 67 8.45 2.39 -7.36
CA CYS A 67 7.86 3.73 -7.20
C CYS A 67 8.67 4.81 -7.91
N GLU A 68 10.00 4.74 -7.79
CA GLU A 68 10.92 5.66 -8.46
C GLU A 68 10.92 5.49 -9.98
N THR A 69 10.80 4.25 -10.47
CA THR A 69 10.72 3.93 -11.90
C THR A 69 9.43 4.47 -12.52
N HIS A 70 8.30 4.27 -11.84
CA HIS A 70 6.98 4.64 -12.35
C HIS A 70 6.49 6.02 -11.89
N LYS A 71 7.28 6.73 -11.08
CA LYS A 71 6.93 8.04 -10.48
C LYS A 71 5.59 8.02 -9.75
N VAL A 72 5.33 6.95 -9.01
CA VAL A 72 4.08 6.76 -8.25
C VAL A 72 4.38 6.70 -6.75
N PRO A 73 3.66 7.46 -5.89
CA PRO A 73 3.78 7.33 -4.45
C PRO A 73 3.58 5.89 -3.97
N GLY A 74 4.40 5.47 -3.01
CA GLY A 74 4.40 4.11 -2.50
C GLY A 74 4.44 4.03 -0.99
N TYR A 75 3.67 3.10 -0.47
CA TYR A 75 3.61 2.80 0.96
C TYR A 75 3.78 1.30 1.20
N ILE A 76 4.29 0.94 2.38
CA ILE A 76 4.16 -0.40 2.93
C ILE A 76 3.21 -0.33 4.13
N ALA A 77 2.09 -1.04 4.03
CA ALA A 77 1.20 -1.30 5.16
C ALA A 77 1.71 -2.51 5.93
N TYR A 78 1.89 -2.39 7.24
CA TYR A 78 2.37 -3.49 8.07
C TYR A 78 1.72 -3.60 9.45
N LEU A 79 1.68 -4.81 9.98
CA LEU A 79 1.15 -5.08 11.32
C LEU A 79 2.25 -4.85 12.37
N SER A 80 1.97 -3.99 13.35
CA SER A 80 2.85 -3.75 14.50
C SER A 80 2.03 -3.50 15.77
N GLY A 81 2.29 -4.29 16.81
CA GLY A 81 1.57 -4.17 18.10
C GLY A 81 0.05 -4.31 17.97
N GLY A 82 -0.44 -5.13 17.04
CA GLY A 82 -1.88 -5.31 16.80
C GLY A 82 -2.55 -4.18 15.99
N SER A 83 -1.78 -3.22 15.47
CA SER A 83 -2.29 -2.10 14.68
C SER A 83 -1.66 -2.05 13.28
N ILE A 84 -2.45 -1.59 12.30
CA ILE A 84 -1.95 -1.31 10.95
C ILE A 84 -1.11 -0.02 10.99
N LYS A 85 0.12 -0.08 10.48
CA LYS A 85 1.02 1.05 10.30
C LYS A 85 1.32 1.22 8.82
N PHE A 86 1.63 2.45 8.41
CA PHE A 86 2.03 2.77 7.05
C PHE A 86 3.43 3.37 7.08
N LEU A 87 4.34 2.78 6.33
CA LEU A 87 5.64 3.35 6.01
C LEU A 87 5.54 3.99 4.62
N ARG A 88 5.71 5.30 4.52
CA ARG A 88 5.90 5.96 3.23
C ARG A 88 7.27 5.58 2.69
N VAL A 89 7.31 5.10 1.46
CA VAL A 89 8.53 4.68 0.76
C VAL A 89 8.92 5.67 -0.33
N TYR A 90 7.94 6.33 -0.95
CA TYR A 90 8.17 7.34 -1.99
C TYR A 90 6.96 8.29 -2.14
N PRO A 91 7.18 9.58 -2.48
CA PRO A 91 8.43 10.30 -2.27
C PRO A 91 8.70 10.45 -0.75
N ASP A 92 9.94 10.70 -0.34
CA ASP A 92 10.28 10.89 1.08
C ASP A 92 9.54 12.09 1.69
#